data_AF-A0A8T4VYC7-F1
#
_entry.id   AF-A0A8T4VYC7-F1
#
_cell.length_a   1.000
_cell.length_b   1.000
_cell.length_c   1.000
_cell.angle_alpha   90.00
_cell.angle_beta   90.00
_cell.angle_gamma   90.00
#
_symmetry.space_group_name_H-M   'P 1'
#
loop_
_entity.id
_entity.type
_entity.pdbx_description
1 polymer ?
#
loop_
_entity_poly.entity_id
_entity_poly.type
_entity_poly.pdbx_seq_one_letter_code
_entity_poly.pdbx_strand_id
1 'polypeptide(L)'
;MCKGDLTKRDREHMITIFLLGGLENPVGPSKLATRRGMSRAGALQKMKRLEEYGVGEYMPKKGLKINCRGKEIIENEILRHHVVENFFQKSLGMGFEEACEESSKLSSEMSERMIELINSSYGDDISCECGLCLDPPFAPEDLKECHWCKQLFEEGDNDR
;
A
#
# COMPACT_ATOMS: atom_id res chain seq x y z
N MET A 1 21.54 -16.37 2.46
CA MET A 1 20.20 -16.57 3.07
C MET A 1 19.18 -16.06 2.07
N CYS A 2 18.24 -16.89 1.63
CA CYS A 2 17.07 -16.40 0.88
C CYS A 2 16.33 -15.42 1.81
N LYS A 3 16.26 -14.15 1.43
CA LYS A 3 15.50 -13.14 2.17
C LYS A 3 14.03 -13.55 2.03
N GLY A 4 13.36 -13.88 3.13
CA GLY A 4 11.93 -14.25 3.09
C GLY A 4 11.07 -13.09 2.58
N ASP A 5 9.89 -13.34 2.02
CA ASP A 5 9.14 -12.35 1.25
C ASP A 5 8.69 -11.11 2.05
N LEU A 6 8.35 -10.04 1.32
CA LEU A 6 7.70 -8.86 1.91
C LEU A 6 6.36 -9.27 2.51
N THR A 7 6.16 -8.93 3.79
CA THR A 7 4.87 -9.18 4.45
C THR A 7 3.86 -8.08 4.09
N LYS A 8 2.55 -8.34 4.29
CA LYS A 8 1.50 -7.32 4.17
C LYS A 8 1.87 -6.02 4.90
N ARG A 9 2.32 -6.14 6.16
CA ARG A 9 2.76 -4.99 6.98
C ARG A 9 3.95 -4.24 6.38
N ASP A 10 4.87 -4.93 5.70
CA ASP A 10 5.99 -4.24 5.04
C ASP A 10 5.48 -3.43 3.84
N ARG A 11 4.53 -3.96 3.06
CA ARG A 11 3.88 -3.24 1.94
C ARG A 11 3.08 -2.04 2.42
N GLU A 12 2.32 -2.16 3.51
CA GLU A 12 1.62 -1.02 4.13
C GLU A 12 2.58 0.08 4.58
N HIS A 13 3.73 -0.28 5.15
CA HIS A 13 4.78 0.69 5.50
C HIS A 13 5.37 1.35 4.25
N MET A 14 5.56 0.60 3.16
CA MET A 14 6.00 1.16 1.88
C MET A 14 4.98 2.16 1.33
N ILE A 15 3.69 1.81 1.31
CA ILE A 15 2.60 2.72 0.89
C ILE A 15 2.62 3.99 1.75
N THR A 16 2.76 3.86 3.07
CA THR A 16 2.83 5.03 3.96
C THR A 16 4.03 5.92 3.65
N ILE A 17 5.22 5.35 3.45
CA ILE A 17 6.43 6.09 3.08
C ILE A 17 6.22 6.79 1.73
N PHE A 18 5.59 6.12 0.77
CA PHE A 18 5.26 6.67 -0.54
C PHE A 18 4.35 7.90 -0.43
N LEU A 19 3.24 7.79 0.31
CA LEU A 19 2.29 8.88 0.57
C LEU A 19 2.93 10.07 1.34
N LEU A 20 3.98 9.80 2.13
CA LEU A 20 4.78 10.83 2.81
C LEU A 20 5.80 11.52 1.89
N GLY A 21 5.79 11.25 0.58
CA GLY A 21 6.71 11.82 -0.41
C GLY A 21 8.00 11.03 -0.60
N GLY A 22 8.01 9.75 -0.18
CA GLY A 22 9.18 8.87 -0.19
C GLY A 22 9.78 8.60 -1.56
N LEU A 23 9.06 8.90 -2.66
CA LEU A 23 9.59 8.81 -4.01
C LEU A 23 10.57 9.95 -4.34
N GLU A 24 10.29 11.16 -3.86
CA GLU A 24 11.10 12.35 -4.13
C GLU A 24 12.18 12.55 -3.07
N ASN A 25 11.78 12.45 -1.80
CA ASN A 25 12.59 12.82 -0.64
C ASN A 25 12.63 11.69 0.39
N PRO A 26 13.78 11.45 1.06
CA PRO A 26 13.84 10.45 2.13
C PRO A 26 12.86 10.78 3.26
N VAL A 27 12.12 9.77 3.71
CA VAL A 27 11.17 9.88 4.83
C VAL A 27 11.80 9.32 6.10
N GLY A 28 11.94 10.19 7.11
CA GLY A 28 12.56 9.84 8.38
C GLY A 28 11.74 8.85 9.23
N PRO A 29 12.38 8.02 10.08
CA PRO A 29 11.70 7.04 10.93
C PRO A 29 10.62 7.64 11.83
N SER A 30 10.79 8.88 12.30
CA SER A 30 9.79 9.55 13.15
C SER A 30 8.47 9.77 12.41
N LYS A 31 8.49 10.11 11.12
CA LYS A 31 7.27 10.34 10.35
C LYS A 31 6.48 9.04 10.17
N LEU A 32 7.17 7.95 9.81
CA LEU A 32 6.56 6.63 9.72
C LEU A 32 6.02 6.17 11.08
N ALA A 33 6.78 6.38 12.15
CA ALA A 33 6.42 6.00 13.51
C ALA A 33 5.11 6.65 13.96
N THR A 34 5.01 7.98 13.82
CA THR A 34 3.77 8.72 14.11
C THR A 34 2.62 8.21 13.26
N ARG A 35 2.85 8.03 11.96
CA ARG A 35 1.79 7.71 10.99
C ARG A 35 1.23 6.29 11.13
N ARG A 36 2.01 5.34 11.65
CA ARG A 36 1.61 3.93 11.83
C ARG A 36 1.53 3.51 13.30
N GLY A 37 1.43 4.46 14.24
CA GLY A 37 1.28 4.18 15.67
C GLY A 37 2.37 3.27 16.25
N MET A 38 3.62 3.40 15.79
CA MET A 38 4.72 2.50 16.20
C MET A 38 5.89 3.26 16.82
N SER A 39 6.79 2.54 17.50
CA SER A 39 7.99 3.15 18.06
C SER A 39 8.94 3.62 16.96
N ARG A 40 9.65 4.74 17.20
CA ARG A 40 10.69 5.25 16.28
C ARG A 40 11.79 4.21 16.02
N ALA A 41 12.17 3.43 17.04
CA ALA A 41 13.14 2.36 16.89
C ALA A 41 12.62 1.23 15.98
N GLY A 42 11.35 0.86 16.12
CA GLY A 42 10.68 -0.11 15.24
C GLY A 42 10.62 0.38 13.80
N ALA A 43 10.21 1.64 13.57
CA ALA A 43 10.20 2.25 12.25
C ALA A 43 11.59 2.25 11.59
N LEU A 44 12.65 2.54 12.36
CA LEU A 44 14.02 2.49 11.88
C LEU A 44 14.43 1.07 11.45
N GLN A 45 14.14 0.06 12.27
CA GLN A 45 14.42 -1.33 11.93
C GLN A 45 13.68 -1.75 10.67
N LYS A 46 12.40 -1.37 10.54
CA LYS A 46 11.60 -1.62 9.34
C LYS A 46 12.20 -0.96 8.10
N MET A 47 12.60 0.30 8.16
CA MET A 47 13.24 0.98 7.03
C MET A 47 14.54 0.30 6.57
N LYS A 48 15.41 -0.11 7.50
CA LYS A 48 16.63 -0.86 7.16
C LYS A 48 16.31 -2.20 6.50
N ARG A 49 15.29 -2.90 7.00
CA ARG A 49 14.83 -4.15 6.40
C ARG A 49 14.26 -3.94 4.99
N LEU A 50 13.55 -2.84 4.73
CA LEU A 50 13.07 -2.49 3.39
C LEU A 50 14.23 -2.21 2.41
N GLU A 51 15.31 -1.57 2.88
CA GLU A 51 16.54 -1.44 2.09
C GLU A 51 17.16 -2.82 1.78
N GLU A 52 17.19 -3.74 2.75
CA GLU A 52 17.65 -5.10 2.51
C GLU A 52 16.79 -5.82 1.45
N TYR A 53 15.50 -5.50 1.34
CA TYR A 53 14.64 -6.01 0.28
C TYR A 53 14.87 -5.35 -1.08
N GLY A 54 15.66 -4.29 -1.16
CA GLY A 54 15.97 -3.58 -2.40
C GLY A 54 14.81 -2.77 -2.94
N VAL A 55 13.88 -2.33 -2.08
CA VAL A 55 12.70 -1.50 -2.45
C VAL A 55 12.92 -0.01 -2.15
N GLY A 56 14.10 0.35 -1.65
CA GLY A 56 14.49 1.71 -1.35
C GLY A 56 15.93 1.79 -0.84
N GLU A 57 16.38 3.00 -0.58
CA GLU A 57 17.71 3.31 -0.03
C GLU A 57 17.55 4.03 1.32
N TYR A 58 18.17 3.49 2.36
CA TYR A 58 18.15 4.11 3.69
C TYR A 58 19.34 5.04 3.86
N MET A 59 19.06 6.33 3.96
CA MET A 59 20.07 7.37 4.16
C MET A 59 20.19 7.72 5.64
N PRO A 60 21.36 7.52 6.28
CA PRO A 60 21.57 7.85 7.69
C PRO A 60 21.13 9.29 8.01
N LYS A 61 20.42 9.45 9.14
CA LYS A 61 19.82 10.71 9.62
C LYS A 61 18.71 11.31 8.74
N LYS A 62 18.52 10.85 7.51
CA LYS A 62 17.48 11.35 6.59
C LYS A 62 16.25 10.44 6.55
N GLY A 63 16.44 9.12 6.40
CA GLY A 63 15.35 8.15 6.31
C GLY A 63 15.40 7.30 5.05
N LEU A 64 14.28 6.67 4.69
CA LEU A 64 14.18 5.81 3.52
C LEU A 64 13.63 6.58 2.32
N LYS A 65 14.27 6.45 1.16
CA LYS A 65 13.73 6.88 -0.13
C LYS A 65 13.33 5.64 -0.95
N ILE A 66 12.11 5.60 -1.46
CA ILE A 66 11.58 4.52 -2.30
C ILE A 66 12.23 4.59 -3.67
N ASN A 67 12.62 3.43 -4.21
CA ASN A 67 13.17 3.30 -5.57
C ASN A 67 12.08 2.83 -6.56
N CYS A 68 12.43 2.70 -7.85
CA CYS A 68 11.49 2.27 -8.89
C CYS A 68 10.83 0.92 -8.59
N ARG A 69 11.59 -0.06 -8.12
CA ARG A 69 11.05 -1.38 -7.76
C ARG A 69 10.07 -1.29 -6.58
N GLY A 70 10.38 -0.48 -5.58
CA GLY A 70 9.47 -0.25 -4.46
C GLY A 70 8.16 0.40 -4.91
N LYS A 71 8.25 1.36 -5.83
CA LYS A 71 7.09 2.01 -6.46
C LYS A 71 6.22 0.98 -7.20
N GLU A 72 6.80 0.14 -8.06
CA GLU A 72 6.06 -0.90 -8.79
C GLU A 72 5.33 -1.86 -7.83
N ILE A 73 5.97 -2.25 -6.72
CA ILE A 73 5.34 -3.12 -5.71
C ILE A 73 4.18 -2.41 -5.01
N ILE A 74 4.31 -1.12 -4.68
CA ILE A 74 3.23 -0.31 -4.09
C ILE A 74 2.05 -0.21 -5.05
N GLU A 75 2.34 0.11 -6.31
CA GLU A 75 1.33 0.24 -7.36
C GLU A 75 0.57 -1.07 -7.58
N ASN A 76 1.28 -2.19 -7.61
CA ASN A 76 0.67 -3.51 -7.71
C ASN A 76 -0.19 -3.83 -6.48
N GLU A 77 0.23 -3.48 -5.27
CA GLU A 77 -0.57 -3.74 -4.06
C GLU A 77 -1.90 -2.98 -4.08
N ILE A 78 -1.87 -1.71 -4.52
CA ILE A 78 -3.07 -0.86 -4.65
C ILE A 78 -4.00 -1.41 -5.73
N LEU A 79 -3.44 -1.78 -6.89
CA LEU A 79 -4.16 -2.43 -7.97
C LEU A 79 -4.90 -3.68 -7.46
N ARG A 80 -4.16 -4.58 -6.80
CA ARG A 80 -4.69 -5.85 -6.28
C ARG A 80 -5.83 -5.64 -5.29
N HIS A 81 -5.71 -4.66 -4.41
CA HIS A 81 -6.78 -4.28 -3.49
C HIS A 81 -8.05 -3.87 -4.24
N HIS A 82 -7.97 -2.96 -5.22
CA HIS A 82 -9.15 -2.49 -5.94
C HIS A 82 -9.77 -3.55 -6.85
N VAL A 83 -8.96 -4.44 -7.45
CA VAL A 83 -9.48 -5.58 -8.25
C VAL A 83 -10.35 -6.50 -7.39
N VAL A 84 -9.90 -6.82 -6.18
CA VAL A 84 -10.64 -7.70 -5.25
C VAL A 84 -11.85 -6.99 -4.65
N GLU A 85 -11.72 -5.70 -4.33
CA GLU A 85 -12.84 -4.88 -3.85
C GLU A 85 -13.96 -4.83 -4.90
N ASN A 86 -13.62 -4.59 -6.17
CA ASN A 86 -14.57 -4.57 -7.27
C ASN A 86 -15.28 -5.92 -7.44
N PHE A 87 -14.53 -7.03 -7.34
CA PHE A 87 -15.11 -8.37 -7.36
C PHE A 87 -16.16 -8.55 -6.26
N PHE A 88 -15.87 -8.12 -5.04
CA PHE A 88 -16.81 -8.23 -3.94
C PHE A 88 -18.07 -7.39 -4.13
N GLN A 89 -17.94 -6.16 -4.63
CA GLN A 89 -19.10 -5.33 -4.92
C GLN A 89 -19.96 -5.92 -6.05
N LYS A 90 -19.34 -6.24 -7.19
CA LYS A 90 -20.07 -6.67 -8.41
C LYS A 90 -20.63 -8.08 -8.27
N SER A 91 -19.89 -9.00 -7.63
CA SER A 91 -20.28 -10.42 -7.56
C SER A 91 -21.08 -10.75 -6.32
N LEU A 92 -20.76 -10.12 -5.18
CA LEU A 92 -21.35 -10.45 -3.88
C LEU A 92 -22.34 -9.38 -3.40
N GLY A 93 -22.41 -8.22 -4.06
CA GLY A 93 -23.31 -7.14 -3.69
C GLY A 93 -22.92 -6.44 -2.38
N MET A 94 -21.66 -6.55 -1.96
CA MET A 94 -21.15 -5.89 -0.76
C MET A 94 -21.17 -4.37 -0.92
N GLY A 95 -21.40 -3.66 0.19
CA GLY A 95 -21.24 -2.20 0.24
C GLY A 95 -19.76 -1.79 0.12
N PHE A 96 -19.49 -0.52 -0.23
CA PHE A 96 -18.13 -0.02 -0.48
C PHE A 96 -17.18 -0.24 0.72
N GLU A 97 -17.60 0.15 1.93
CA GLU A 97 -16.78 0.01 3.14
C GLU A 97 -16.47 -1.46 3.45
N GLU A 98 -17.48 -2.34 3.39
CA GLU A 98 -17.35 -3.77 3.64
C GLU A 98 -16.42 -4.43 2.60
N ALA A 99 -16.61 -4.13 1.31
CA ALA A 99 -15.78 -4.66 0.23
C ALA A 99 -14.32 -4.22 0.38
N CYS A 100 -14.06 -2.97 0.77
CA CYS A 100 -12.73 -2.46 1.04
C CYS A 100 -12.08 -3.21 2.21
N GLU A 101 -12.81 -3.35 3.32
CA GLU A 101 -12.30 -4.03 4.51
C GLU A 101 -11.92 -5.48 4.20
N GLU A 102 -12.81 -6.23 3.54
CA GLU A 102 -12.56 -7.62 3.15
C GLU A 102 -11.43 -7.74 2.11
N SER A 103 -11.39 -6.83 1.13
CA SER A 103 -10.31 -6.80 0.15
C SER A 103 -8.95 -6.58 0.80
N SER A 104 -8.86 -5.67 1.78
CA SER A 104 -7.62 -5.41 2.51
C SER A 104 -7.10 -6.67 3.23
N LYS A 105 -7.98 -7.58 3.66
CA LYS A 105 -7.64 -8.83 4.35
C LYS A 105 -7.15 -9.90 3.36
N LEU A 106 -7.75 -9.98 2.18
CA LEU A 106 -7.55 -11.10 1.26
C LEU A 106 -6.57 -10.81 0.11
N SER A 107 -6.57 -9.58 -0.42
CA SER A 107 -5.83 -9.24 -1.65
C SER A 107 -4.33 -9.54 -1.56
N SER A 108 -3.71 -9.41 -0.39
CA SER A 108 -2.28 -9.72 -0.18
C SER A 108 -1.94 -11.21 -0.27
N GLU A 109 -2.93 -12.09 -0.09
CA GLU A 109 -2.77 -13.55 -0.03
C GLU A 109 -3.15 -14.23 -1.36
N MET A 110 -3.81 -13.52 -2.27
CA MET A 110 -4.24 -14.07 -3.55
C MET A 110 -3.06 -14.25 -4.49
N SER A 111 -3.04 -15.31 -5.29
CA SER A 111 -2.01 -15.44 -6.34
C SER A 111 -2.18 -14.39 -7.43
N GLU A 112 -1.10 -13.96 -8.09
CA GLU A 112 -1.17 -13.05 -9.26
C GLU A 112 -2.17 -13.56 -10.32
N ARG A 113 -2.14 -14.86 -10.64
CA ARG A 113 -3.09 -15.47 -11.59
C ARG A 113 -4.56 -15.25 -11.21
N MET A 114 -4.87 -15.23 -9.92
CA MET A 114 -6.25 -15.03 -9.46
C MET A 114 -6.68 -13.57 -9.62
N ILE A 115 -5.79 -12.64 -9.31
CA ILE A 115 -6.01 -11.20 -9.54
C ILE A 115 -6.20 -10.94 -11.04
N GLU A 116 -5.35 -11.50 -11.90
CA GLU A 116 -5.46 -11.36 -13.36
C GLU A 116 -6.82 -11.87 -13.89
N LEU A 117 -7.29 -13.03 -13.41
CA LEU A 117 -8.58 -13.60 -13.80
C LEU A 117 -9.75 -12.74 -13.35
N ILE A 118 -9.71 -12.22 -12.14
CA ILE A 118 -10.74 -11.30 -11.63
C ILE A 118 -10.74 -10.02 -12.46
N ASN A 119 -9.57 -9.40 -12.65
CA ASN A 119 -9.43 -8.18 -13.43
C ASN A 119 -9.98 -8.37 -14.86
N SER A 120 -9.64 -9.49 -15.50
CA SER A 120 -10.14 -9.84 -16.84
C SER A 120 -11.65 -10.06 -16.92
N SER A 121 -12.29 -10.41 -15.79
CA SER A 121 -13.74 -10.72 -15.74
C SER A 121 -14.61 -9.46 -15.64
N TYR A 122 -14.07 -8.38 -15.05
CA TYR A 122 -14.78 -7.10 -14.87
C TYR A 122 -14.26 -5.98 -15.76
N GLY A 123 -13.10 -6.19 -16.43
CA GLY A 123 -12.46 -5.17 -17.25
C GLY A 123 -12.08 -3.93 -16.43
N ASP A 124 -12.13 -2.76 -17.07
CA ASP A 124 -11.76 -1.48 -16.45
C ASP A 124 -12.92 -0.84 -15.65
N ASP A 125 -14.07 -1.51 -15.52
CA ASP A 125 -15.24 -1.01 -14.77
C ASP A 125 -15.06 -1.31 -13.28
N ILE A 126 -14.48 -0.36 -12.57
CA ILE A 126 -14.23 -0.44 -11.13
C ILE A 126 -15.17 0.49 -10.41
N SER A 127 -16.06 -0.10 -9.62
CA SER A 127 -17.09 0.63 -8.89
C SER A 127 -16.62 1.21 -7.56
N CYS A 128 -15.33 1.51 -7.38
CA CYS A 128 -14.85 2.06 -6.11
C CYS A 128 -15.38 3.50 -5.87
N GLU A 129 -15.80 3.79 -4.63
CA GLU A 129 -16.34 5.11 -4.23
C GLU A 129 -15.31 6.24 -4.36
N CYS A 130 -14.01 5.95 -4.28
CA CYS A 130 -12.98 6.98 -4.40
C CYS A 130 -12.84 7.56 -5.81
N GLY A 131 -13.53 7.01 -6.81
CA GLY A 131 -13.50 7.49 -8.20
C GLY A 131 -12.13 7.37 -8.89
N LEU A 132 -11.14 6.80 -8.20
CA LEU A 132 -9.79 6.55 -8.68
C LEU A 132 -9.62 5.06 -8.91
N CYS A 133 -9.56 4.72 -10.19
CA CYS A 133 -9.69 3.36 -10.66
C CYS A 133 -8.78 3.15 -11.88
N LEU A 134 -7.57 2.69 -11.56
CA LEU A 134 -6.60 1.94 -12.37
C LEU A 134 -6.15 2.50 -13.71
N ASP A 135 -4.95 3.09 -13.68
CA ASP A 135 -3.78 2.40 -14.22
C ASP A 135 -2.54 3.01 -13.57
N PRO A 136 -1.61 2.23 -13.01
CA PRO A 136 -0.32 2.77 -12.66
C PRO A 136 0.39 3.33 -13.92
N PRO A 137 1.21 4.37 -13.79
CA PRO A 137 1.75 4.85 -12.52
C PRO A 137 0.83 5.82 -11.77
N PHE A 138 0.82 5.73 -10.43
CA PHE A 138 0.07 6.65 -9.56
C PHE A 138 0.95 7.80 -9.06
N ALA A 139 0.42 9.02 -9.05
CA ALA A 139 1.03 10.10 -8.28
C ALA A 139 0.65 9.92 -6.79
N PRO A 140 1.59 10.12 -5.83
CA PRO A 140 1.27 10.07 -4.40
C PRO A 140 0.13 11.02 -3.99
N GLU A 141 -0.06 12.12 -4.71
CA GLU A 141 -1.12 13.10 -4.49
C GLU A 141 -2.49 12.51 -4.79
N ASP A 142 -2.64 11.77 -5.88
CA ASP A 142 -3.92 11.15 -6.28
C ASP A 142 -4.34 10.09 -5.25
N LEU A 143 -3.38 9.31 -4.74
CA LEU A 143 -3.66 8.27 -3.75
C LEU A 143 -4.15 8.80 -2.39
N LYS A 144 -4.06 10.11 -2.12
CA LYS A 144 -4.63 10.68 -0.89
C LYS A 144 -6.16 10.74 -0.91
N GLU A 145 -6.75 10.71 -2.11
CA GLU A 145 -8.21 10.65 -2.29
C GLU A 145 -8.72 9.20 -2.29
N CYS A 146 -7.84 8.21 -2.42
CA CYS A 146 -8.19 6.80 -2.25
C CYS A 146 -8.54 6.51 -0.78
N HIS A 147 -9.76 6.00 -0.53
CA HIS A 147 -10.28 5.72 0.81
C HIS A 147 -9.40 4.71 1.57
N TRP A 148 -8.93 3.66 0.91
CA TRP A 148 -8.03 2.67 1.54
C TRP A 148 -6.65 3.24 1.88
N CYS A 149 -6.02 3.95 0.93
CA CYS A 149 -4.72 4.59 1.16
C CYS A 149 -4.81 5.66 2.26
N LYS A 150 -5.90 6.43 2.26
CA LYS A 150 -6.20 7.41 3.30
C LYS A 150 -6.40 6.74 4.65
N GLN A 151 -7.15 5.64 4.73
CA GLN A 151 -7.29 4.88 5.97
C GLN A 151 -5.94 4.37 6.47
N LEU A 152 -5.12 3.75 5.61
CA LEU A 152 -3.77 3.30 5.95
C LEU A 152 -2.87 4.45 6.47
N PHE A 153 -3.12 5.66 5.97
CA PHE A 153 -2.46 6.88 6.38
C PHE A 153 -3.08 7.51 7.64
N GLU A 154 -4.34 7.29 7.98
CA GLU A 154 -5.00 7.92 9.13
C GLU A 154 -5.00 7.03 10.39
N GLU A 155 -4.84 5.72 10.24
CA GLU A 155 -4.82 4.69 11.31
C GLU A 155 -3.76 4.88 12.44
N GLY A 156 -2.93 5.93 12.40
CA GLY A 156 -1.95 6.26 13.45
C GLY A 156 -2.39 7.32 14.47
N ASP A 157 -3.52 8.02 14.27
CA ASP A 157 -3.95 9.14 15.13
C ASP A 157 -5.09 8.80 16.11
N ASN A 158 -5.61 7.56 16.07
CA ASN A 158 -6.81 7.16 16.82
C ASN A 158 -6.57 6.64 18.26
N ASP A 159 -5.32 6.67 18.75
CA ASP A 159 -5.00 6.45 20.16
C ASP A 159 -4.68 7.80 20.84
N ARG A 160 -5.71 8.57 21.16
CA ARG A 160 -5.66 9.67 22.16
C ARG A 160 -6.87 9.64 23.07
#